data_AF-A0A6I3BRA4-F1
#
_entry.id   AF-A0A6I3BRA4-F1
#
_cell.length_a   1.000
_cell.length_b   1.000
_cell.length_c   1.000
_cell.angle_alpha   90.00
_cell.angle_beta   90.00
_cell.angle_gamma   90.00
#
_symmetry.space_group_name_H-M   'P 1'
#
loop_
_entity.id
_entity.type
_entity.pdbx_description
1 polymer ?
#
loop_
_entity_poly.entity_id
_entity_poly.type
_entity_poly.pdbx_seq_one_letter_code
_entity_poly.pdbx_strand_id
1 'polypeptide(L)'
;MEIKNPRYFSYLGFTGGFVDASGGGGWGPIVTPTMMSTTSLEPRKIIGTVSAAEFIVAVSASIGFLININRIEMDWNVVAGLAIGGTLMAPIAAKIVGKLPRKQLAILVAIAIIAINGYRLLIA
;
A
#
# COMPACT_ATOMS: atom_id res chain seq x y z
N MET A 1 2.80 -19.76 -16.90
CA MET A 1 1.56 -19.57 -17.67
C MET A 1 1.44 -18.08 -17.96
N GLU A 2 1.37 -17.67 -19.22
CA GLU A 2 1.24 -16.25 -19.58
C GLU A 2 -0.26 -15.88 -19.64
N ILE A 3 -0.76 -15.14 -18.66
CA ILE A 3 -2.15 -14.69 -18.64
C ILE A 3 -2.25 -13.39 -19.45
N LYS A 4 -2.95 -13.44 -20.58
CA LYS A 4 -3.24 -12.28 -21.42
C LYS A 4 -4.67 -11.76 -21.28
N ASN A 5 -5.48 -12.39 -20.43
CA ASN A 5 -6.90 -12.06 -20.30
C ASN A 5 -7.08 -10.74 -19.50
N PRO A 6 -7.65 -9.68 -20.10
CA PRO A 6 -7.82 -8.39 -19.42
C PRO A 6 -8.73 -8.49 -18.18
N ARG A 7 -9.69 -9.44 -18.16
CA ARG A 7 -10.56 -9.65 -16.98
C ARG A 7 -9.80 -10.08 -15.74
N TYR A 8 -8.71 -10.82 -15.91
CA TYR A 8 -7.87 -11.24 -14.79
C TYR A 8 -7.22 -10.03 -14.12
N PHE A 9 -6.69 -9.09 -14.90
CA PHE A 9 -6.10 -7.86 -14.39
C PHE A 9 -7.13 -6.94 -13.73
N SER A 10 -8.36 -6.87 -14.25
CA SER A 10 -9.45 -6.14 -13.58
C SER A 10 -9.77 -6.72 -12.21
N TYR A 11 -9.86 -8.06 -12.10
CA TYR A 11 -10.11 -8.72 -10.82
C TYR A 11 -8.95 -8.55 -9.83
N LEU A 12 -7.70 -8.66 -10.31
CA LEU A 12 -6.51 -8.42 -9.51
C LEU A 12 -6.45 -6.97 -9.01
N GLY A 13 -6.73 -6.00 -9.89
CA GLY A 13 -6.78 -4.58 -9.52
C GLY A 13 -7.89 -4.27 -8.52
N PHE A 14 -9.08 -4.88 -8.68
CA PHE A 14 -10.18 -4.73 -7.74
C PHE A 14 -9.83 -5.29 -6.35
N THR A 15 -9.37 -6.54 -6.28
CA THR A 15 -9.03 -7.20 -5.01
C THR A 15 -7.82 -6.54 -4.35
N GLY A 16 -6.75 -6.29 -5.10
CA GLY A 16 -5.58 -5.57 -4.62
C GLY A 16 -5.92 -4.18 -4.11
N GLY A 17 -6.70 -3.42 -4.89
CA GLY A 17 -7.12 -2.07 -4.52
C GLY A 17 -8.08 -2.03 -3.32
N PHE A 18 -8.97 -3.01 -3.18
CA PHE A 18 -9.85 -3.12 -2.01
C PHE A 18 -9.06 -3.37 -0.73
N VAL A 19 -8.12 -4.32 -0.75
CA VAL A 19 -7.26 -4.61 0.41
C VAL A 19 -6.38 -3.41 0.72
N ASP A 20 -5.86 -2.73 -0.30
CA ASP A 20 -5.06 -1.53 -0.15
C ASP A 20 -5.84 -0.37 0.47
N ALA A 21 -7.06 -0.08 -0.02
CA ALA A 21 -7.91 0.96 0.52
C ALA A 21 -8.39 0.66 1.95
N SER A 22 -8.53 -0.61 2.31
CA SER A 22 -8.96 -1.04 3.66
C SER A 22 -7.82 -1.01 4.69
N GLY A 23 -6.59 -1.34 4.27
CA GLY A 23 -5.45 -1.59 5.17
C GLY A 23 -4.20 -0.73 4.95
N GLY A 24 -4.12 0.04 3.86
CA GLY A 24 -3.05 1.00 3.56
C GLY A 24 -1.72 0.42 3.08
N GLY A 25 -1.67 -0.82 2.59
CA GLY A 25 -0.43 -1.44 2.08
C GLY A 25 -0.60 -2.79 1.40
N GLY A 26 -1.81 -3.08 0.91
CA GLY A 26 -2.15 -4.34 0.28
C GLY A 26 -1.66 -4.47 -1.17
N TRP A 27 -1.49 -3.34 -1.86
CA TRP A 27 -1.23 -3.33 -3.29
C TRP A 27 0.06 -4.04 -3.69
N GLY A 28 1.19 -3.64 -3.10
CA GLY A 28 2.52 -4.20 -3.38
C GLY A 28 2.62 -5.72 -3.20
N PRO A 29 2.26 -6.26 -2.01
CA PRO A 29 2.31 -7.71 -1.73
C PRO A 29 1.32 -8.56 -2.54
N ILE A 30 0.21 -8.00 -3.02
CA ILE A 30 -0.79 -8.75 -3.79
C ILE A 30 -0.48 -8.67 -5.29
N VAL A 31 -0.33 -7.46 -5.84
CA VAL A 31 -0.31 -7.25 -7.29
C VAL A 31 1.07 -7.56 -7.89
N THR A 32 2.16 -7.18 -7.22
CA THR A 32 3.53 -7.37 -7.75
C THR A 32 3.91 -8.84 -7.95
N PRO A 33 3.86 -9.73 -6.94
CA PRO A 33 4.23 -11.13 -7.13
C PRO A 33 3.25 -11.86 -8.06
N THR A 34 1.97 -11.48 -8.05
CA THR A 34 0.98 -12.03 -8.99
C THR A 34 1.32 -11.67 -10.42
N MET A 35 1.64 -10.40 -10.72
CA MET A 35 2.08 -9.99 -12.06
C MET A 35 3.41 -10.65 -12.46
N MET A 36 4.37 -10.78 -11.53
CA MET A 36 5.66 -11.45 -11.78
C MET A 36 5.52 -12.95 -12.08
N SER A 37 4.51 -13.61 -11.53
CA SER A 37 4.27 -15.05 -11.74
C SER A 37 3.36 -15.34 -12.94
N THR A 38 2.48 -14.42 -13.28
CA THR A 38 1.47 -14.61 -14.35
C THR A 38 1.83 -13.97 -15.69
N THR A 39 2.84 -13.12 -15.73
CA THR A 39 3.30 -12.45 -16.96
C THR A 39 4.79 -12.72 -17.21
N SER A 40 5.17 -12.79 -18.49
CA SER A 40 6.56 -13.01 -18.92
C SER A 40 7.34 -11.69 -19.12
N LEU A 41 6.90 -10.61 -18.47
CA LEU A 41 7.52 -9.28 -18.60
C LEU A 41 8.76 -9.16 -17.71
N GLU A 42 9.69 -8.30 -18.11
CA GLU A 42 10.86 -7.99 -17.29
C GLU A 42 10.41 -7.41 -15.92
N PRO A 43 11.02 -7.82 -14.78
CA PRO A 43 10.61 -7.38 -13.46
C PRO A 43 10.52 -5.86 -13.29
N ARG A 44 11.44 -5.11 -13.90
CA ARG A 44 11.42 -3.64 -13.86
C ARG A 44 10.18 -3.03 -14.53
N LYS A 45 9.67 -3.64 -15.61
CA LYS A 45 8.47 -3.19 -16.30
C LYS A 45 7.23 -3.50 -15.46
N ILE A 46 7.19 -4.67 -14.84
CA ILE A 46 6.11 -5.06 -13.94
C ILE A 46 6.04 -4.09 -12.76
N ILE A 47 7.17 -3.87 -12.06
CA ILE A 47 7.23 -2.97 -10.91
C ILE A 47 6.79 -1.55 -11.31
N GLY A 48 7.30 -1.02 -12.43
CA GLY A 48 6.92 0.30 -12.91
C GLY A 48 5.41 0.43 -13.19
N THR A 49 4.82 -0.56 -13.87
CA THR A 49 3.37 -0.58 -14.15
C THR A 49 2.54 -0.69 -12.88
N VAL A 50 2.93 -1.57 -11.95
CA VAL A 50 2.22 -1.78 -10.69
C VAL A 50 2.27 -0.52 -9.83
N SER A 51 3.42 0.16 -9.73
CA SER A 51 3.53 1.42 -8.99
C SER A 51 2.74 2.56 -9.64
N ALA A 52 2.71 2.65 -10.97
CA ALA A 52 1.89 3.66 -11.66
C ALA A 52 0.38 3.44 -11.41
N ALA A 53 -0.05 2.17 -11.38
CA ALA A 53 -1.44 1.83 -11.07
C ALA A 53 -1.78 2.06 -9.59
N GLU A 54 -0.84 1.82 -8.66
CA GLU A 54 -0.98 2.12 -7.23
C GLU A 54 -1.33 3.58 -6.98
N PHE A 55 -0.70 4.50 -7.72
CA PHE A 55 -1.01 5.92 -7.62
C PHE A 55 -2.49 6.21 -7.92
N ILE A 56 -3.06 5.59 -8.95
CA ILE A 56 -4.49 5.76 -9.30
C ILE A 56 -5.38 5.18 -8.20
N VAL A 57 -5.00 4.04 -7.64
CA VAL A 57 -5.73 3.39 -6.53
C VAL A 57 -5.70 4.28 -5.28
N ALA A 58 -4.52 4.78 -4.90
CA ALA A 58 -4.34 5.67 -3.76
C ALA A 58 -5.12 6.98 -3.92
N VAL A 59 -5.13 7.57 -5.13
CA VAL A 59 -5.95 8.75 -5.44
C VAL A 59 -7.44 8.42 -5.32
N SER A 60 -7.89 7.28 -5.87
CA SER A 60 -9.29 6.86 -5.80
C SER A 60 -9.75 6.62 -4.35
N ALA A 61 -8.91 5.95 -3.54
CA ALA A 61 -9.15 5.73 -2.12
C ALA A 61 -9.20 7.07 -1.35
N SER A 62 -8.28 8.00 -1.66
CA SER A 62 -8.25 9.34 -1.05
C SER A 62 -9.51 10.14 -1.39
N ILE A 63 -9.99 10.10 -2.64
CA ILE A 63 -11.26 10.75 -3.04
C ILE A 63 -12.43 10.12 -2.29
N GLY A 64 -12.50 8.79 -2.22
CA GLY A 64 -13.55 8.07 -1.48
C GLY A 64 -13.58 8.45 0.01
N PHE A 65 -12.40 8.58 0.62
CA PHE A 65 -12.24 9.09 1.98
C PHE A 65 -12.72 10.53 2.11
N LEU A 66 -12.28 11.45 1.24
CA LEU A 66 -12.68 12.86 1.27
C LEU A 66 -14.18 13.07 1.09
N ILE A 67 -14.84 12.27 0.24
CA ILE A 67 -16.31 12.32 0.08
C ILE A 67 -17.03 11.95 1.38
N ASN A 68 -16.47 11.02 2.16
CA ASN A 68 -17.05 10.54 3.41
C ASN A 68 -16.52 11.26 4.66
N ILE A 69 -15.61 12.23 4.52
CA ILE A 69 -14.93 12.88 5.66
C ILE A 69 -15.89 13.57 6.61
N ASN A 70 -16.99 14.13 6.09
CA ASN A 70 -18.01 14.83 6.89
C ASN A 70 -18.79 13.91 7.85
N ARG A 71 -18.64 12.59 7.73
CA ARG A 71 -19.29 11.60 8.61
C ARG A 71 -18.44 11.24 9.83
N ILE A 72 -17.23 11.78 9.94
CA ILE A 72 -16.24 11.41 10.96
C ILE A 72 -15.84 12.67 11.73
N GLU A 73 -15.99 12.66 13.05
CA GLU A 73 -15.41 13.71 13.89
C GLU A 73 -13.89 13.47 13.98
N MET A 74 -13.10 14.39 13.42
CA MET A 74 -11.65 14.31 13.39
C MET A 74 -11.03 15.60 13.91
N ASP A 75 -9.98 15.45 14.73
CA ASP A 75 -9.14 16.58 15.11
C ASP A 75 -8.24 16.96 13.93
N TRP A 76 -8.57 18.09 13.30
CA TRP A 76 -7.85 18.62 12.15
C TRP A 76 -6.38 18.94 12.44
N ASN A 77 -6.00 19.17 13.71
CA ASN A 77 -4.61 19.36 14.08
C ASN A 77 -3.83 18.04 13.97
N VAL A 78 -4.43 16.94 14.40
CA VAL A 78 -3.83 15.60 14.27
C VAL A 78 -3.70 15.23 12.80
N VAL A 79 -4.74 15.47 12.01
CA VAL A 79 -4.73 15.20 10.55
C VAL A 79 -3.63 15.99 9.86
N ALA A 80 -3.56 17.31 10.11
CA ALA A 80 -2.54 18.17 9.52
C ALA A 80 -1.12 17.76 9.95
N GLY A 81 -0.94 17.43 11.24
CA GLY A 81 0.33 16.95 11.77
C GLY A 81 0.78 15.65 11.10
N LEU A 82 -0.13 14.68 10.96
CA LEU A 82 0.15 13.41 10.28
C LEU A 82 0.44 13.60 8.78
N ALA A 83 -0.32 14.46 8.09
CA ALA A 83 -0.14 14.72 6.66
C ALA A 83 1.19 15.41 6.36
N ILE A 84 1.53 16.45 7.13
CA ILE A 84 2.79 17.19 6.97
C ILE A 84 3.96 16.30 7.37
N GLY A 85 3.89 15.66 8.54
CA GLY A 85 4.94 14.76 9.02
C GLY A 85 5.19 13.60 8.05
N GLY A 86 4.13 12.96 7.57
CA GLY A 86 4.20 11.88 6.58
C GLY A 86 4.84 12.32 5.27
N THR A 87 4.38 13.43 4.70
CA THR A 87 4.91 13.97 3.44
C THR A 87 6.38 14.32 3.53
N LEU A 88 6.80 14.96 4.62
CA LEU A 88 8.21 15.33 4.84
C LEU A 88 9.09 14.10 5.10
N MET A 89 8.57 13.09 5.81
CA MET A 89 9.31 11.89 6.17
C MET A 89 9.43 10.91 4.99
N ALA A 90 8.46 10.87 4.08
CA ALA A 90 8.42 9.95 2.93
C ALA A 90 9.73 9.91 2.10
N PRO A 91 10.32 11.01 1.62
CA PRO A 91 11.56 10.97 0.82
C PRO A 91 12.77 10.47 1.62
N ILE A 92 12.82 10.78 2.92
CA ILE A 92 13.90 10.32 3.79
C ILE A 92 13.75 8.82 4.05
N ALA A 93 12.53 8.36 4.33
CA ALA A 93 12.22 6.93 4.46
C ALA A 93 12.57 6.16 3.19
N ALA A 94 12.22 6.66 2.01
CA ALA A 94 12.58 6.05 0.73
C ALA A 94 14.11 5.91 0.55
N LYS A 95 14.87 6.96 0.92
CA LYS A 95 16.35 6.92 0.88
C LYS A 95 16.94 5.90 1.86
N ILE A 96 16.36 5.76 3.05
CA ILE A 96 16.83 4.81 4.07
C ILE A 96 16.51 3.37 3.65
N VAL A 97 15.25 3.12 3.26
CA VAL A 97 14.78 1.80 2.81
C VAL A 97 15.58 1.32 1.60
N GLY A 98 15.98 2.22 0.70
CA GLY A 98 16.85 1.89 -0.44
C GLY A 98 18.23 1.34 -0.05
N LYS A 99 18.70 1.56 1.19
CA LYS A 99 19.99 1.06 1.69
C LYS A 99 19.87 -0.22 2.52
N LEU A 100 18.67 -0.61 2.95
CA LEU A 100 18.47 -1.72 3.86
C LEU A 100 18.19 -3.05 3.12
N PRO A 101 18.62 -4.20 3.67
CA PRO A 101 18.26 -5.50 3.11
C PRO A 101 16.76 -5.75 3.17
N ARG A 102 16.13 -5.99 2.01
CA ARG A 102 14.66 -6.14 1.86
C ARG A 102 14.05 -7.13 2.85
N LYS A 103 14.71 -8.28 3.07
CA LYS A 103 14.23 -9.34 3.97
C LYS A 103 14.16 -8.87 5.43
N GLN A 104 15.19 -8.17 5.90
CA GLN A 104 15.25 -7.69 7.29
C GLN A 104 14.19 -6.61 7.53
N LEU A 105 14.02 -5.70 6.56
CA LEU A 105 12.98 -4.68 6.62
C LEU A 105 11.57 -5.30 6.70
N ALA A 106 11.28 -6.29 5.84
CA ALA A 106 9.99 -6.97 5.84
C ALA A 106 9.70 -7.67 7.19
N ILE A 107 10.69 -8.34 7.77
CA ILE A 107 10.56 -8.99 9.08
C ILE A 107 10.32 -7.95 10.18
N LEU A 108 11.08 -6.84 10.18
CA LEU A 108 10.93 -5.78 11.17
C LEU A 108 9.53 -5.16 11.13
N VAL A 109 9.04 -4.83 9.93
CA VAL A 109 7.69 -4.29 9.74
C VAL A 109 6.62 -5.28 10.20
N ALA A 110 6.75 -6.56 9.83
CA ALA A 110 5.81 -7.59 10.25
C ALA A 110 5.75 -7.74 11.78
N ILE A 111 6.90 -7.78 12.45
CA ILE A 111 6.98 -7.86 13.92
C ILE A 111 6.33 -6.62 14.56
N ALA A 112 6.64 -5.43 14.05
CA ALA A 112 6.07 -4.18 14.57
C ALA A 112 4.54 -4.16 14.46
N ILE A 113 3.99 -4.54 13.29
CA ILE A 113 2.54 -4.60 13.07
C ILE A 113 1.90 -5.60 14.03
N ILE A 114 2.45 -6.82 14.16
CA ILE A 114 1.91 -7.86 15.04
C ILE A 114 1.94 -7.38 16.49
N ALA A 115 3.05 -6.80 16.95
CA ALA A 115 3.20 -6.32 18.31
C ALA A 115 2.23 -5.17 18.64
N ILE A 116 2.12 -4.16 17.77
CA ILE A 116 1.24 -3.00 17.97
C ILE A 116 -0.23 -3.44 18.00
N ASN A 117 -0.66 -4.25 17.04
CA ASN A 117 -2.03 -4.73 16.98
C ASN A 117 -2.35 -5.72 18.10
N GLY A 118 -1.43 -6.62 18.42
CA GLY A 118 -1.56 -7.54 19.55
C GLY A 118 -1.70 -6.81 20.89
N TYR A 119 -0.87 -5.80 21.11
CA TYR A 119 -0.98 -4.94 22.31
C TYR A 119 -2.31 -4.19 22.36
N ARG A 120 -2.74 -3.59 21.24
CA ARG A 120 -4.05 -2.93 21.13
C ARG A 120 -5.20 -3.87 21.47
N LEU A 121 -5.16 -5.11 20.97
CA LEU A 121 -6.20 -6.11 21.21
C LEU A 121 -6.27 -6.57 22.68
N LEU A 122 -5.14 -6.60 23.40
CA LEU A 122 -5.09 -7.02 24.80
C LEU A 122 -5.59 -5.95 25.78
N ILE A 123 -5.58 -4.68 25.36
CA ILE A 123 -5.94 -3.53 26.22
C ILE A 123 -7.30 -2.92 25.84
N ALA A 124 -7.76 -3.14 24.61
CA ALA A 124 -9.12 -2.82 24.18
C ALA A 124 -10.14 -3.75 24.83
#